data_AF-A0AAD4SGN3-F1
#
_entry.id   AF-A0AAD4SGN3-F1
#
_cell.length_a   1.000
_cell.length_b   1.000
_cell.length_c   1.000
_cell.angle_alpha   90.00
_cell.angle_beta   90.00
_cell.angle_gamma   90.00
#
_symmetry.space_group_name_H-M   'P 1'
#
loop_
_entity.id
_entity.type
_entity.pdbx_description
1 polymer ?
#
loop_
_entity_poly.entity_id
_entity_poly.type
_entity_poly.pdbx_seq_one_letter_code
_entity_poly.pdbx_strand_id
1 'polypeptide(L)' 'MFTPAEMRSDANLKTKMKSDVEEECVKLGPIELVKVCENHPQGVVSVRFKDIKDAHKCIELINGR' A
#
# COMPACT_ATOMS: atom_id res chain seq x y z
N MET A 1 3.03 -9.15 3.91
CA MET A 1 4.05 -8.87 2.87
C MET A 1 3.97 -9.93 1.77
N PHE A 2 4.41 -9.60 0.56
CA PHE A 2 4.37 -10.47 -0.63
C PHE A 2 5.78 -10.67 -1.19
N THR A 3 6.02 -11.77 -1.89
CA THR A 3 7.26 -12.01 -2.63
C THR A 3 7.11 -11.63 -4.10
N PRO A 4 8.22 -11.29 -4.79
CA PRO A 4 8.20 -11.09 -6.24
C PRO A 4 7.71 -12.33 -7.02
N ALA A 5 7.90 -13.54 -6.48
CA ALA A 5 7.43 -14.77 -7.08
C ALA A 5 5.88 -14.86 -7.07
N GLU A 6 5.25 -14.54 -5.94
CA GLU A 6 3.79 -14.47 -5.83
C GLU A 6 3.20 -13.42 -6.79
N MET A 7 3.83 -12.25 -6.91
CA MET A 7 3.42 -11.22 -7.88
C MET A 7 3.49 -11.68 -9.34
N ARG A 8 4.49 -12.49 -9.70
CA ARG A 8 4.61 -13.05 -11.06
C ARG A 8 3.62 -14.16 -11.32
N SER A 9 3.31 -14.95 -10.29
CA SER A 9 2.42 -16.10 -10.40
C SER A 9 0.95 -15.70 -10.49
N ASP A 10 0.57 -14.53 -9.95
CA ASP A 10 -0.82 -14.12 -9.81
C ASP A 10 -1.04 -12.67 -10.28
N ALA A 11 -1.49 -12.52 -11.53
CA ALA A 11 -1.64 -11.21 -12.18
C ALA A 11 -2.64 -10.28 -11.47
N ASN A 12 -3.58 -10.85 -10.68
CA ASN A 12 -4.58 -10.09 -9.93
C ASN A 12 -4.07 -9.59 -8.57
N LEU A 13 -2.99 -10.16 -8.04
CA LEU A 13 -2.48 -9.85 -6.71
C LEU A 13 -2.13 -8.37 -6.56
N LYS A 14 -1.52 -7.79 -7.61
CA LYS A 14 -1.20 -6.36 -7.66
C LYS A 14 -2.43 -5.49 -7.48
N THR A 15 -3.48 -5.74 -8.25
CA THR A 15 -4.71 -4.94 -8.21
C THR A 15 -5.43 -5.14 -6.88
N LYS A 16 -5.48 -6.37 -6.37
CA LYS A 16 -6.08 -6.71 -5.09
C LYS A 16 -5.40 -5.97 -3.93
N MET A 17 -4.08 -6.03 -3.84
CA MET A 17 -3.34 -5.32 -2.81
C MET A 17 -3.42 -3.80 -2.94
N LYS A 18 -3.40 -3.28 -4.18
CA LYS A 18 -3.60 -1.85 -4.39
C LYS A 18 -4.97 -1.42 -3.83
N SER A 19 -6.03 -2.16 -4.14
CA SER A 19 -7.39 -1.87 -3.69
C SER A 19 -7.50 -1.95 -2.16
N ASP A 20 -6.99 -3.02 -1.56
CA ASP A 20 -7.05 -3.25 -0.12
C ASP A 20 -6.34 -2.12 0.66
N VAL A 21 -5.14 -1.74 0.21
CA VAL A 21 -4.38 -0.62 0.81
C VAL A 21 -5.08 0.72 0.59
N GLU A 22 -5.67 0.94 -0.58
CA GLU A 22 -6.41 2.17 -0.89
C GLU A 22 -7.67 2.32 -0.03
N GLU A 23 -8.45 1.25 0.13
CA GLU A 23 -9.65 1.20 0.98
C GLU A 23 -9.35 1.41 2.46
N GLU A 24 -8.24 0.87 2.97
CA GLU A 24 -7.85 1.09 4.36
C GLU A 24 -7.32 2.51 4.58
N CYS A 25 -6.47 3.00 3.67
CA CYS A 25 -5.84 4.31 3.83
C CYS A 25 -6.82 5.48 3.58
N VAL A 26 -7.85 5.33 2.75
CA VAL A 26 -8.82 6.41 2.47
C VAL A 26 -9.65 6.76 3.70
N LYS A 27 -9.79 5.82 4.65
CA LYS A 27 -10.42 6.05 5.97
C LYS A 27 -9.62 7.03 6.84
N LEU A 28 -8.32 7.18 6.55
CA LEU A 28 -7.43 8.06 7.30
C LEU A 28 -7.39 9.46 6.71
N GLY A 29 -7.48 9.57 5.39
CA GLY A 29 -7.52 10.84 4.66
C GLY A 29 -7.43 10.66 3.14
N PRO A 30 -7.60 11.73 2.36
CA PRO A 30 -7.56 11.68 0.90
C PRO A 30 -6.18 11.25 0.38
N ILE A 31 -6.18 10.19 -0.44
CA ILE A 31 -4.99 9.63 -1.09
C ILE A 31 -4.75 10.31 -2.44
N GLU A 32 -3.49 10.55 -2.77
CA GLU A 32 -3.02 10.97 -4.09
C GLU A 32 -2.59 9.76 -4.94
N LEU A 33 -1.86 8.80 -4.36
CA LEU A 33 -1.33 7.65 -5.11
C LEU A 33 -1.11 6.43 -4.22
N VAL A 34 -1.49 5.24 -4.70
CA VAL A 34 -1.03 3.94 -4.17
C VAL A 34 -0.18 3.23 -5.24
N LYS A 35 1.03 2.84 -4.87
CA LYS A 35 1.98 2.12 -5.73
C LYS A 35 2.46 0.84 -5.08
N VAL A 36 2.23 -0.28 -5.75
CA VAL A 36 2.75 -1.59 -5.36
C VAL A 36 4.11 -1.82 -6.03
N CYS A 37 5.17 -2.04 -5.24
CA CYS A 37 6.52 -2.27 -5.73
C CYS A 37 6.74 -3.77 -5.98
N GLU A 38 6.24 -4.26 -7.11
CA GLU A 38 6.24 -5.67 -7.54
C GLU A 38 7.61 -6.37 -7.55
N ASN A 39 8.71 -5.61 -7.76
CA ASN A 39 10.07 -6.14 -7.77
C ASN A 39 10.83 -5.95 -6.46
N HIS A 40 10.20 -5.38 -5.42
CA HIS A 40 10.86 -5.17 -4.14
C HIS A 40 10.92 -6.49 -3.36
N PRO A 41 12.10 -6.95 -2.89
CA PRO A 41 12.25 -8.27 -2.26
C PRO A 41 11.43 -8.41 -0.96
N GLN A 42 11.13 -7.31 -0.28
CA GLN A 42 10.31 -7.30 0.94
C GLN A 42 8.81 -7.07 0.69
N GLY A 43 8.37 -6.96 -0.56
CA GLY A 43 6.96 -6.72 -0.87
C GLY A 43 6.44 -5.38 -0.35
N VAL A 44 6.99 -4.29 -0.87
CA VAL A 44 6.66 -2.92 -0.42
C VAL A 44 5.47 -2.34 -1.18
N VAL A 45 4.60 -1.63 -0.46
CA VAL A 45 3.56 -0.76 -1.02
C VAL A 45 3.79 0.66 -0.51
N SER A 46 3.73 1.64 -1.40
CA SER A 46 3.85 3.05 -1.07
C SER A 46 2.51 3.75 -1.24
N VAL A 47 2.12 4.51 -0.22
CA VAL A 47 0.91 5.34 -0.23
C VAL A 47 1.33 6.80 -0.10
N ARG A 48 0.78 7.66 -0.95
CA ARG A 48 0.95 9.11 -0.88
C ARG A 48 -0.39 9.74 -0.55
N PHE A 49 -0.45 10.48 0.55
CA PHE A 49 -1.62 11.26 0.95
C PHE A 49 -1.53 12.68 0.38
N LYS A 50 -2.67 13.35 0.23
CA LYS A 50 -2.73 14.76 -0.16
C LYS A 50 -2.30 15.70 0.97
N ASP A 51 -2.53 15.31 2.22
CA ASP A 51 -2.11 16.08 3.40
C ASP A 51 -1.11 15.27 4.24
N ILE A 52 -0.07 15.95 4.72
CA ILE A 52 0.99 15.34 5.54
C ILE A 52 0.47 14.81 6.88
N LYS A 53 -0.56 15.44 7.48
CA LYS A 53 -1.15 15.02 8.75
C LYS A 53 -1.79 13.64 8.62
N ASP A 54 -2.42 13.35 7.48
CA ASP A 54 -3.03 12.05 7.20
C ASP A 54 -1.96 10.97 7.03
N ALA A 55 -0.84 11.30 6.39
CA ALA A 55 0.31 10.40 6.29
C ALA A 55 0.90 10.07 7.67
N HIS A 56 1.04 11.07 8.55
CA HIS A 56 1.52 10.84 9.92
C HIS A 56 0.55 9.96 10.71
N LYS A 57 -0.76 10.22 10.62
CA LYS A 57 -1.79 9.37 11.23
C LYS A 57 -1.74 7.93 10.73
N CYS A 58 -1.47 7.75 9.43
CA CYS A 58 -1.28 6.44 8.83
C CYS A 58 -0.07 5.71 9.41
N ILE A 59 1.06 6.38 9.61
CA ILE A 59 2.23 5.81 10.27
C ILE A 59 1.88 5.36 11.69
N GLU A 60 1.23 6.20 12.50
CA GLU A 60 0.88 5.85 13.89
C GLU A 60 -0.04 4.63 14.01
N LEU A 61 -0.89 4.39 13.00
CA LEU A 61 -1.89 3.31 13.02
C LEU A 61 -1.42 2.02 12.33
N ILE A 62 -0.57 2.13 11.31
CA ILE A 62 -0.19 1.02 10.42
C ILE A 62 1.26 0.57 10.66
N ASN A 63 2.11 1.39 11.30
CA ASN A 63 3.49 1.01 11.59
C ASN A 63 3.56 -0.13 12.62
N GLY A 64 4.15 -1.26 12.23
CA GLY A 64 4.35 -2.43 13.11
C GLY A 64 3.37 -3.60 12.91
N ARG A 65 2.53 -3.56 11.88
CA ARG A 65 1.73 -4.70 11.38
C ARG A 65 2.34 -5.29 10.11
#